data_AF-A0A3D3L5M0-F1
#
_entry.id   AF-A0A3D3L5M0-F1
#
_cell.length_a   1.000
_cell.length_b   1.000
_cell.length_c   1.000
_cell.angle_alpha   90.00
_cell.angle_beta   90.00
_cell.angle_gamma   90.00
#
_symmetry.space_group_name_H-M   'P 1'
#
loop_
_entity.id
_entity.type
_entity.pdbx_description
1 polymer ?
#
loop_
_entity_poly.entity_id
_entity_poly.type
_entity_poly.pdbx_seq_one_letter_code
_entity_poly.pdbx_strand_id
1 'polypeptide(L)'
;MNPPPLPPQTWSQDEVTAYLNQPFLIAGKPVPGTEGMSIMQIEDEILRGGRFRVFLWNFSVIVVSFQRGTGVRFIRSNEGPGLYAWPWTLLSALVGWWGFPWGIFFTIHTFWINCMGGRDVTPDLLASVTGPERAASVLARAAKPRAGFWLWLLRSFILMIPVVLYALIAWLASL
;
A
#
# COMPACT_ATOMS: atom_id res chain seq x y z
N MET A 1 -2.65 12.76 -17.85
CA MET A 1 -1.40 13.45 -18.23
C MET A 1 -0.25 12.48 -18.04
N ASN A 2 0.59 12.31 -19.06
CA ASN A 2 1.50 11.17 -19.19
C ASN A 2 2.70 11.25 -18.21
N PRO A 3 3.22 10.09 -17.76
CA PRO A 3 4.53 10.02 -17.11
C PRO A 3 5.63 10.56 -18.03
N PRO A 4 6.83 10.89 -17.49
CA PRO A 4 7.99 11.24 -18.32
C PRO A 4 8.20 10.18 -19.42
N PRO A 5 8.67 10.59 -20.62
CA PRO A 5 8.90 9.65 -21.70
C PRO A 5 9.87 8.56 -21.25
N LEU A 6 9.54 7.30 -21.57
CA LEU A 6 10.37 6.16 -21.22
C LEU A 6 11.75 6.30 -21.88
N PRO A 7 12.83 5.88 -21.20
CA PRO A 7 14.15 5.81 -21.83
C PRO A 7 14.09 4.88 -23.07
N PRO A 8 14.37 5.36 -24.28
CA PRO A 8 14.60 4.54 -25.46
C PRO A 8 15.74 3.55 -25.21
N GLN A 9 15.65 2.35 -25.78
CA GLN A 9 16.69 1.32 -25.66
C GLN A 9 18.04 1.74 -26.28
N THR A 10 18.07 2.82 -27.07
CA THR A 10 19.27 3.35 -27.73
C THR A 10 20.07 4.33 -26.88
N TRP A 11 19.63 4.66 -25.66
CA TRP A 11 20.37 5.58 -24.79
C TRP A 11 21.72 4.98 -24.34
N SER A 12 22.73 5.83 -24.33
CA SER A 12 24.03 5.56 -23.72
C SER A 12 23.91 5.45 -22.19
N GLN A 13 24.91 4.83 -21.55
CA GLN A 13 24.92 4.66 -20.09
C GLN A 13 24.90 6.01 -19.35
N ASP A 14 25.53 7.04 -19.91
CA ASP A 14 25.57 8.39 -19.34
C ASP A 14 24.18 9.05 -19.39
N GLU A 15 23.44 8.89 -20.49
CA GLU A 15 22.07 9.40 -20.63
C GLU A 15 21.10 8.70 -19.68
N VAL A 16 21.22 7.37 -19.56
CA VAL A 16 20.44 6.60 -18.58
C VAL A 16 20.75 7.06 -17.16
N THR A 17 22.02 7.28 -16.83
CA THR A 17 22.42 7.77 -15.51
C THR A 17 21.87 9.17 -15.23
N ALA A 18 21.94 10.07 -16.22
CA ALA A 18 21.36 11.41 -16.12
C ALA A 18 19.84 11.37 -15.89
N TYR A 19 19.14 10.47 -16.59
CA TYR A 19 17.71 10.25 -16.39
C TYR A 19 17.38 9.74 -14.99
N LEU A 20 18.12 8.74 -14.50
CA LEU A 20 17.84 8.14 -13.19
C LEU A 20 18.13 9.10 -12.02
N ASN A 21 18.97 10.11 -12.23
CA ASN A 21 19.22 11.17 -11.26
C ASN A 21 18.10 12.21 -11.19
N GLN A 22 17.12 12.16 -12.09
CA GLN A 22 15.95 13.03 -12.02
C GLN A 22 15.07 12.67 -10.80
N PRO A 23 14.33 13.65 -10.24
CA PRO A 23 13.41 13.38 -9.14
C PRO A 23 12.29 12.43 -9.59
N PHE A 24 11.89 11.52 -8.70
CA PHE A 24 10.76 10.63 -8.97
C PHE A 24 9.43 11.40 -8.89
N LEU A 25 8.85 11.70 -10.06
CA LEU A 25 7.61 12.45 -10.17
C LEU A 25 6.56 11.65 -10.96
N ILE A 26 5.35 11.58 -10.42
CA ILE A 26 4.18 11.03 -11.11
C ILE A 26 3.22 12.18 -11.40
N ALA A 27 2.89 12.39 -12.67
CA ALA A 27 2.09 13.53 -13.13
C ALA A 27 2.62 14.90 -12.62
N GLY A 28 3.95 15.05 -12.58
CA GLY A 28 4.62 16.30 -12.15
C GLY A 28 4.65 16.55 -10.64
N LYS A 29 4.21 15.59 -9.82
CA LYS A 29 4.26 15.70 -8.34
C LYS A 29 5.01 14.52 -7.72
N PRO A 30 5.76 14.72 -6.64
CA PRO A 30 6.35 13.62 -5.89
C PRO A 30 5.26 12.77 -5.25
N VAL A 31 5.49 11.47 -5.16
CA VAL A 31 4.62 10.57 -4.41
C VAL A 31 4.94 10.73 -2.91
N PRO A 32 3.94 10.71 -2.01
CA PRO A 32 4.21 10.74 -0.57
C PRO A 32 5.24 9.68 -0.16
N GLY A 33 6.34 10.12 0.45
CA GLY A 33 7.47 9.27 0.84
C GLY A 33 8.64 9.27 -0.15
N THR A 34 8.49 9.84 -1.36
CA THR A 34 9.54 9.96 -2.39
C THR A 34 10.14 11.36 -2.50
N GLU A 35 9.86 12.25 -1.55
CA GLU A 35 10.26 13.65 -1.63
C GLU A 35 11.79 13.77 -1.65
N GLY A 36 12.32 14.46 -2.67
CA GLY A 36 13.76 14.67 -2.85
C GLY A 36 14.54 13.44 -3.29
N MET A 37 13.88 12.30 -3.56
CA MET A 37 14.56 11.08 -4.04
C MET A 37 14.61 11.04 -5.57
N SER A 38 15.77 10.66 -6.09
CA SER A 38 15.93 10.35 -7.51
C SER A 38 15.36 8.98 -7.85
N ILE A 39 15.10 8.73 -9.14
CA ILE A 39 14.64 7.41 -9.61
C ILE A 39 15.64 6.32 -9.20
N MET A 40 16.95 6.59 -9.30
CA MET A 40 18.01 5.67 -8.86
C MET A 40 17.93 5.34 -7.37
N GLN A 41 17.68 6.34 -6.52
CA GLN A 41 17.53 6.13 -5.07
C GLN A 41 16.27 5.32 -4.76
N ILE A 42 15.18 5.53 -5.50
CA ILE A 42 13.96 4.73 -5.38
C ILE A 42 14.21 3.28 -5.79
N GLU A 43 14.95 3.03 -6.88
CA GLU A 43 15.32 1.66 -7.28
C GLU A 43 16.14 0.97 -6.18
N ASP A 44 17.17 1.64 -5.64
CA ASP A 44 17.98 1.14 -4.53
C ASP A 44 17.14 0.84 -3.28
N GLU A 45 16.18 1.71 -2.96
CA GLU A 45 15.29 1.51 -1.83
C GLU A 45 14.30 0.35 -2.07
N ILE A 46 13.83 0.15 -3.31
CA ILE A 46 13.03 -1.02 -3.70
C ILE A 46 13.85 -2.30 -3.59
N LEU A 47 15.13 -2.26 -4.01
CA LEU A 47 16.05 -3.38 -3.87
C LEU A 47 16.22 -3.78 -2.39
N ARG A 48 16.23 -2.81 -1.48
CA ARG A 48 16.25 -3.04 -0.02
C ARG A 48 14.90 -3.48 0.58
N GLY A 49 13.82 -3.49 -0.20
CA GLY A 49 12.49 -3.95 0.22
C GLY A 49 11.42 -2.85 0.34
N GLY A 50 11.75 -1.61 -0.04
CA GLY A 50 10.77 -0.52 -0.16
C GLY A 50 9.73 -0.80 -1.24
N ARG A 51 8.49 -0.33 -1.05
CA ARG A 51 7.38 -0.61 -1.98
C ARG A 51 6.42 0.57 -2.05
N PHE A 52 5.82 0.76 -3.21
CA PHE A 52 4.64 1.62 -3.38
C PHE A 52 3.39 0.85 -3.02
N ARG A 53 2.60 1.40 -2.10
CA ARG A 53 1.41 0.74 -1.57
C ARG A 53 0.19 1.64 -1.54
N VAL A 54 -0.96 0.99 -1.68
CA VAL A 54 -2.28 1.58 -1.51
C VAL A 54 -3.04 0.81 -0.43
N PHE A 55 -3.57 1.52 0.55
CA PHE A 55 -4.43 0.95 1.59
C PHE A 55 -5.89 1.10 1.20
N LEU A 56 -6.74 0.23 1.74
CA LEU A 56 -8.17 0.35 1.54
C LEU A 56 -8.82 1.00 2.74
N TRP A 57 -9.84 1.80 2.47
CA TRP A 57 -10.81 2.23 3.45
C TRP A 57 -12.20 2.02 2.90
N ASN A 58 -13.16 1.87 3.79
CA ASN A 58 -14.55 1.80 3.41
C ASN A 58 -15.42 2.65 4.33
N PHE A 59 -16.64 2.88 3.86
CA PHE A 59 -17.67 3.58 4.58
C PHE A 59 -19.02 3.11 4.06
N SER A 60 -19.93 2.79 4.96
CA SER A 60 -21.26 2.32 4.61
C SER A 60 -22.34 3.08 5.38
N VAL A 61 -23.46 3.34 4.70
CA VAL A 61 -24.66 3.96 5.27
C VAL A 61 -25.85 3.11 4.86
N ILE A 62 -26.34 2.29 5.79
CA ILE A 62 -27.56 1.48 5.73
C ILE A 62 -27.66 0.58 4.48
N VAL A 63 -27.93 1.17 3.31
CA VAL A 63 -28.10 0.48 2.02
C VAL A 63 -26.97 0.73 1.01
N VAL A 64 -26.12 1.73 1.22
CA VAL A 64 -25.01 2.05 0.31
C VAL A 64 -23.68 1.78 0.99
N SER A 65 -22.73 1.20 0.25
CA SER A 65 -21.40 0.89 0.76
C SER A 65 -20.35 1.30 -0.27
N PHE A 66 -19.30 1.98 0.18
CA PHE A 66 -18.19 2.43 -0.64
C PHE A 66 -16.89 1.82 -0.14
N GLN A 67 -16.10 1.27 -1.05
CA GLN A 67 -14.73 0.85 -0.79
C GLN A 67 -13.80 1.62 -1.72
N ARG A 68 -12.76 2.26 -1.16
CA ARG A 68 -11.83 3.08 -1.93
C ARG A 68 -10.39 2.79 -1.51
N GLY A 69 -9.48 2.96 -2.47
CA GLY A 69 -8.05 3.00 -2.19
C GLY A 69 -7.63 4.38 -1.70
N THR A 70 -6.62 4.43 -0.84
CA THR A 70 -5.88 5.67 -0.55
C THR A 70 -5.09 6.11 -1.78
N GLY A 71 -4.50 7.31 -1.71
CA GLY A 71 -3.40 7.65 -2.60
C GLY A 71 -2.24 6.66 -2.45
N VAL A 72 -1.43 6.54 -3.50
CA VAL A 72 -0.18 5.80 -3.48
C VAL A 72 0.75 6.43 -2.45
N ARG A 73 1.38 5.59 -1.62
CA ARG A 73 2.46 5.99 -0.72
C ARG A 73 3.67 5.10 -0.96
N PHE A 74 4.85 5.70 -1.00
CA PHE A 74 6.09 4.96 -0.93
C PHE A 74 6.45 4.65 0.51
N ILE A 75 6.66 3.38 0.80
CA ILE A 75 7.08 2.89 2.11
C ILE A 75 8.52 2.47 1.98
N ARG A 76 9.40 3.13 2.74
CA ARG A 76 10.84 2.89 2.70
C ARG A 76 11.19 1.52 3.27
N SER A 77 12.36 1.02 2.94
CA SER A 77 12.85 -0.31 3.36
C SER A 77 13.01 -0.43 4.88
N ASN A 78 13.26 0.68 5.57
CA ASN A 78 13.35 0.78 7.01
C ASN A 78 12.00 1.01 7.72
N GLU A 79 10.92 1.21 6.96
CA GLU A 79 9.58 1.50 7.48
C GLU A 79 8.65 0.29 7.32
N GLY A 80 7.79 0.07 8.30
CA GLY A 80 6.77 -0.98 8.25
C GLY A 80 5.45 -0.45 7.67
N PRO A 81 4.73 -1.23 6.83
CA PRO A 81 3.47 -0.75 6.25
C PRO A 81 2.32 -0.63 7.25
N GLY A 82 2.43 -1.30 8.41
CA GLY A 82 1.38 -1.35 9.41
C GLY A 82 0.98 0.02 9.94
N LEU A 83 1.93 0.93 10.16
CA LEU A 83 1.65 2.26 10.71
C LEU A 83 0.68 3.06 9.81
N TYR A 84 0.81 2.89 8.49
CA TYR A 84 -0.05 3.56 7.51
C TYR A 84 -1.38 2.84 7.30
N ALA A 85 -1.47 1.54 7.59
CA ALA A 85 -2.69 0.74 7.48
C ALA A 85 -3.67 0.99 8.64
N TRP A 86 -3.17 1.33 9.83
CA TRP A 86 -3.96 1.46 11.06
C TRP A 86 -5.14 2.43 10.95
N PRO A 87 -4.94 3.71 10.55
CA PRO A 87 -6.04 4.68 10.52
C PRO A 87 -7.20 4.23 9.63
N TRP A 88 -6.88 3.67 8.46
CA TRP A 88 -7.87 3.22 7.48
C TRP A 88 -8.58 1.94 7.92
N THR A 89 -7.87 1.06 8.64
CA THR A 89 -8.47 -0.14 9.21
C THR A 89 -9.42 0.20 10.35
N LEU A 90 -9.03 1.09 11.25
CA LEU A 90 -9.89 1.57 12.34
C LEU A 90 -11.11 2.31 11.81
N LEU A 91 -10.93 3.20 10.83
CA LEU A 91 -12.04 3.87 10.16
C LEU A 91 -13.02 2.82 9.61
N SER A 92 -12.53 1.88 8.81
CA SER A 92 -13.37 0.84 8.20
C SER A 92 -14.05 -0.06 9.25
N ALA A 93 -13.37 -0.33 10.37
CA ALA A 93 -13.93 -1.10 11.47
C ALA A 93 -15.12 -0.39 12.13
N LEU A 94 -15.07 0.94 12.24
CA LEU A 94 -16.09 1.73 12.92
C LEU A 94 -17.28 2.05 12.00
N VAL A 95 -17.02 2.33 10.72
CA VAL A 95 -18.05 2.86 9.81
C VAL A 95 -18.35 1.98 8.60
N GLY A 96 -17.67 0.84 8.45
CA GLY A 96 -17.80 -0.03 7.28
C GLY A 96 -18.97 -1.01 7.33
N TRP A 97 -19.32 -1.52 8.51
CA TRP A 97 -20.26 -2.64 8.65
C TRP A 97 -21.74 -2.24 8.61
N TRP A 98 -22.07 -0.95 8.66
CA TRP A 98 -23.45 -0.45 8.71
C TRP A 98 -24.25 -0.66 7.41
N GLY A 99 -23.62 -1.15 6.35
CA GLY A 99 -24.28 -1.49 5.09
C GLY A 99 -24.58 -2.98 5.00
N PHE A 100 -25.86 -3.37 4.93
CA PHE A 100 -26.23 -4.78 4.78
C PHE A 100 -26.60 -5.12 3.33
N PRO A 101 -26.03 -6.18 2.71
CA PRO A 101 -24.92 -7.02 3.19
C PRO A 101 -23.52 -6.48 2.81
N TRP A 102 -23.45 -5.55 1.85
CA TRP A 102 -22.20 -5.17 1.16
C TRP A 102 -21.14 -4.55 2.07
N GLY A 103 -21.54 -3.82 3.10
CA GLY A 103 -20.64 -3.19 4.06
C GLY A 103 -19.83 -4.23 4.83
N ILE A 104 -20.47 -5.32 5.27
CA ILE A 104 -19.79 -6.44 5.94
C ILE A 104 -18.71 -7.03 5.03
N PHE A 105 -19.07 -7.33 3.78
CA PHE A 105 -18.13 -7.88 2.80
C PHE A 105 -16.94 -6.93 2.53
N PHE A 106 -17.22 -5.65 2.29
CA PHE A 106 -16.16 -4.66 2.05
C PHE A 106 -15.27 -4.45 3.27
N THR A 107 -15.77 -4.59 4.49
CA THR A 107 -14.92 -4.46 5.69
C THR A 107 -14.00 -5.64 5.89
N ILE A 108 -14.49 -6.87 5.69
CA ILE A 108 -13.63 -8.04 5.69
C ILE A 108 -12.55 -7.92 4.59
N HIS A 109 -12.94 -7.50 3.38
CA HIS A 109 -12.00 -7.30 2.28
C HIS A 109 -10.96 -6.20 2.59
N THR A 110 -11.38 -5.06 3.15
CA THR A 110 -10.46 -3.99 3.57
C THR A 110 -9.49 -4.48 4.63
N PHE A 111 -9.97 -5.22 5.64
CA PHE A 111 -9.12 -5.79 6.68
C PHE A 111 -8.07 -6.73 6.11
N TRP A 112 -8.48 -7.61 5.21
CA TRP A 112 -7.58 -8.55 4.53
C TRP A 112 -6.45 -7.80 3.82
N ILE A 113 -6.79 -6.85 2.94
CA ILE A 113 -5.78 -6.10 2.17
C ILE A 113 -4.86 -5.30 3.09
N ASN A 114 -5.39 -4.63 4.11
CA ASN A 114 -4.58 -3.85 5.05
C ASN A 114 -3.68 -4.74 5.92
N CYS A 115 -4.14 -5.94 6.33
CA CYS A 115 -3.33 -6.93 7.07
C CYS A 115 -2.21 -7.56 6.22
N MET A 116 -2.38 -7.60 4.90
CA MET A 116 -1.30 -7.94 3.96
C MET A 116 -0.29 -6.80 3.76
N GLY A 117 -0.49 -5.65 4.43
CA GLY A 117 0.34 -4.47 4.33
C GLY A 117 -0.09 -3.53 3.21
N GLY A 118 -1.30 -3.65 2.68
CA GLY A 118 -1.82 -2.88 1.55
C GLY A 118 -1.50 -3.52 0.19
N ARG A 119 -2.19 -3.04 -0.84
CA ARG A 119 -1.99 -3.47 -2.24
C ARG A 119 -0.66 -2.93 -2.73
N ASP A 120 0.22 -3.82 -3.20
CA ASP A 120 1.48 -3.46 -3.83
C ASP A 120 1.22 -2.99 -5.27
N VAL A 121 1.61 -1.74 -5.56
CA VAL A 121 1.50 -1.10 -6.88
C VAL A 121 2.88 -0.72 -7.43
N THR A 122 3.94 -1.25 -6.81
CA THR A 122 5.33 -1.03 -7.23
C THR A 122 5.57 -1.44 -8.69
N PRO A 123 5.08 -2.61 -9.18
CA PRO A 123 5.30 -3.01 -10.57
C PRO A 123 4.76 -2.00 -11.57
N ASP A 124 3.52 -1.57 -11.39
CA ASP A 124 2.84 -0.68 -12.33
C ASP A 124 3.50 0.71 -12.33
N LEU A 125 3.80 1.24 -11.15
CA LEU A 125 4.41 2.57 -11.02
C LEU A 125 5.86 2.60 -11.50
N LEU A 126 6.67 1.61 -11.12
CA LEU A 126 8.06 1.57 -11.54
C LEU A 126 8.15 1.37 -13.06
N ALA A 127 7.30 0.51 -13.65
CA ALA A 127 7.24 0.31 -15.09
C ALA A 127 6.82 1.59 -15.84
N SER A 128 5.91 2.38 -15.26
CA SER A 128 5.47 3.65 -15.86
C SER A 128 6.57 4.71 -15.98
N VAL A 129 7.62 4.61 -15.16
CA VAL A 129 8.73 5.59 -15.12
C VAL A 129 9.97 5.02 -15.80
N THR A 130 10.37 3.80 -15.46
CA THR A 130 11.64 3.21 -15.90
C THR A 130 11.51 2.26 -17.09
N GLY A 131 10.28 1.93 -17.48
CA GLY A 131 9.98 0.92 -18.49
C GLY A 131 9.80 -0.47 -17.89
N PRO A 132 9.03 -1.35 -18.56
CA PRO A 132 8.64 -2.66 -18.01
C PRO A 132 9.82 -3.61 -17.79
N GLU A 133 10.81 -3.63 -18.69
CA GLU A 133 11.97 -4.52 -18.61
C GLU A 133 12.84 -4.20 -17.39
N ARG A 134 13.16 -2.91 -17.19
CA ARG A 134 13.95 -2.46 -16.05
C ARG A 134 13.21 -2.68 -14.74
N ALA A 135 11.93 -2.31 -14.68
CA ALA A 135 11.10 -2.57 -13.51
C ALA A 135 11.07 -4.06 -13.13
N ALA A 136 10.90 -4.96 -14.11
CA ALA A 136 10.94 -6.39 -13.88
C ALA A 136 12.32 -6.86 -13.35
N SER A 137 13.42 -6.34 -13.91
CA SER A 137 14.78 -6.69 -13.47
C SER A 137 15.08 -6.23 -12.03
N VAL A 138 14.61 -5.04 -11.65
CA VAL A 138 14.75 -4.50 -10.29
C VAL A 138 13.90 -5.32 -9.31
N LEU A 139 12.65 -5.61 -9.67
CA LEU A 139 11.73 -6.37 -8.82
C LEU A 139 12.16 -7.83 -8.64
N ALA A 140 12.76 -8.45 -9.66
CA ALA A 140 13.31 -9.80 -9.56
C ALA A 140 14.46 -9.88 -8.53
N ARG A 141 15.18 -8.78 -8.32
CA ARG A 141 16.31 -8.68 -7.38
C ARG A 141 15.91 -8.09 -6.04
N ALA A 142 14.69 -7.55 -5.93
CA ALA A 142 14.26 -6.82 -4.76
C ALA A 142 14.05 -7.74 -3.55
N ALA A 143 14.59 -7.33 -2.40
CA ALA A 143 14.37 -8.03 -1.13
C ALA A 143 12.87 -8.06 -0.79
N LYS A 144 12.47 -9.07 0.00
CA LYS A 144 11.09 -9.18 0.48
C LYS A 144 10.76 -8.03 1.44
N PRO A 145 9.57 -7.41 1.32
CA PRO A 145 9.12 -6.38 2.25
C PRO A 145 9.05 -6.92 3.68
N ARG A 146 9.50 -6.12 4.66
CA ARG A 146 9.48 -6.52 6.08
C ARG A 146 8.13 -6.22 6.71
N ALA A 147 7.58 -7.19 7.42
CA ALA A 147 6.45 -6.98 8.33
C ALA A 147 6.97 -6.40 9.65
N GLY A 148 6.80 -5.09 9.84
CA GLY A 148 7.16 -4.42 11.10
C GLY A 148 6.20 -4.77 12.25
N PHE A 149 6.58 -4.37 13.46
CA PHE A 149 5.80 -4.53 14.69
C PHE A 149 4.33 -4.10 14.53
N TRP A 150 4.10 -2.91 13.96
CA TRP A 150 2.75 -2.37 13.75
C TRP A 150 1.85 -3.23 12.86
N LEU A 151 2.42 -3.95 11.89
CA LEU A 151 1.65 -4.82 11.01
C LEU A 151 1.24 -6.11 11.74
N TRP A 152 2.14 -6.65 12.56
CA TRP A 152 1.82 -7.78 13.43
C TRP A 152 0.78 -7.41 14.47
N LEU A 153 0.89 -6.24 15.09
CA LEU A 153 -0.12 -5.73 16.01
C LEU A 153 -1.48 -5.60 15.32
N LEU A 154 -1.52 -5.11 14.09
CA LEU A 154 -2.76 -4.98 13.32
C LEU A 154 -3.41 -6.36 13.10
N ARG A 155 -2.63 -7.35 12.69
CA ARG A 155 -3.11 -8.73 12.48
C ARG A 155 -3.67 -9.31 13.78
N SER A 156 -2.94 -9.16 14.89
CA SER A 156 -3.42 -9.62 16.19
C SER A 156 -4.73 -8.94 16.58
N PHE A 157 -4.84 -7.61 16.39
CA PHE A 157 -6.07 -6.88 16.66
C PHE A 157 -7.26 -7.42 15.86
N ILE A 158 -7.10 -7.65 14.55
CA ILE A 158 -8.18 -8.17 13.70
C ILE A 158 -8.56 -9.61 14.07
N LEU A 159 -7.58 -10.47 14.39
CA LEU A 159 -7.81 -11.85 14.81
C LEU A 159 -8.51 -11.95 16.18
N MET A 160 -8.36 -10.94 17.04
CA MET A 160 -9.03 -10.91 18.35
C MET A 160 -10.51 -10.50 18.27
N ILE A 161 -10.97 -9.88 17.17
CA ILE A 161 -12.35 -9.42 17.04
C ILE A 161 -13.39 -10.54 17.27
N PRO A 162 -13.31 -11.72 16.61
CA PRO A 162 -14.27 -12.79 16.83
C PRO A 162 -14.28 -13.32 18.27
N VAL A 163 -13.09 -13.39 18.91
CA VAL A 163 -12.93 -13.84 20.29
C VAL A 163 -13.63 -12.88 21.26
N VAL A 164 -13.43 -11.58 21.07
CA VAL A 164 -14.07 -10.54 21.89
C VAL A 164 -15.57 -10.52 21.68
N LEU A 165 -16.05 -10.65 20.43
CA LEU A 165 -17.47 -10.72 20.13
C LEU A 165 -18.14 -11.93 20.79
N TYR A 166 -17.50 -13.10 20.70
CA TYR A 166 -17.99 -14.32 21.36
C TYR A 166 -18.08 -14.13 22.88
N ALA A 167 -17.02 -13.61 23.50
CA ALA A 167 -17.00 -13.37 24.95
C ALA A 167 -18.08 -12.39 25.39
N LEU A 168 -18.31 -11.31 24.61
CA LEU A 168 -19.35 -10.32 24.88
C LEU A 168 -20.76 -10.94 24.77
N ILE A 169 -21.02 -11.75 23.74
CA ILE A 169 -22.30 -12.45 23.58
C ILE A 169 -22.55 -13.42 24.73
N ALA A 170 -21.54 -14.21 25.11
CA ALA A 170 -21.64 -15.16 26.22
C ALA A 170 -21.90 -14.44 27.56
N TRP A 171 -21.23 -13.31 27.79
CA TRP A 171 -21.46 -12.47 28.97
C TRP A 171 -22.88 -11.90 29.00
N LEU A 172 -23.37 -11.35 27.88
CA LEU A 172 -24.74 -10.84 27.78
C LEU A 172 -25.81 -11.92 27.98
N ALA A 173 -25.55 -13.17 27.57
CA ALA A 173 -26.45 -14.30 27.78
C ALA A 173 -26.48 -14.79 29.24
N SER A 174 -25.54 -14.34 30.08
CA SER A 174 -25.45 -14.70 31.51
C SER A 174 -26.05 -13.65 32.46
N LEU A 175 -26.47 -12.50 31.94
CA LEU A 175 -27.20 -11.44 32.66
C LEU A 175 -28.70 -11.72 32.68
#